data_AF-A0A1S8WSK8-F1
#
_entry.id   AF-A0A1S8WSK8-F1
#
_cell.length_a   1.000
_cell.length_b   1.000
_cell.length_c   1.000
_cell.angle_alpha   90.00
_cell.angle_beta   90.00
_cell.angle_gamma   90.00
#
_symmetry.space_group_name_H-M   'P 1'
#
loop_
_entity.id
_entity.type
_entity.pdbx_description
1 polymer ?
#
loop_
_entity_poly.entity_id
_entity_poly.type
_entity_poly.pdbx_seq_one_letter_code
_entity_poly.pdbx_strand_id
1 'polypeptide(L)'
;MQGHTSSSDTLLADEGDTLLLNPYDVLKDALIKKTAATDEQNLRVLLAGVELGDRTPAQLLRHMTQIQGKQAVNESILKELWLQILPGDIRKVLSVVDKDTTLPKLAELADQVFSCYGTKPSPSVQSVVMNSNTQTDFEALKQQVLKLSLQISRISAKLTHHSRSNSCSHPKRSRSFFNRDESTWICRYHRKFGSKA
;
A
#
# COMPACT_ATOMS: atom_id res chain seq x y z
N MET A 1 -31.75 45.71 -56.92
CA MET A 1 -31.37 46.41 -55.68
C MET A 1 -32.38 46.05 -54.60
N GLN A 2 -31.87 45.68 -53.43
CA GLN A 2 -32.48 45.73 -52.08
C GLN A 2 -33.81 44.97 -51.89
N GLY A 3 -34.00 44.08 -50.91
CA GLY A 3 -33.24 43.83 -49.69
C GLY A 3 -34.18 43.91 -48.47
N HIS A 4 -34.20 42.82 -47.69
CA HIS A 4 -34.54 42.71 -46.26
C HIS A 4 -36.00 42.94 -45.80
N THR A 5 -36.58 41.94 -45.11
CA THR A 5 -36.83 41.98 -43.65
C THR A 5 -37.43 40.66 -43.12
N SER A 6 -36.79 40.14 -42.06
CA SER A 6 -37.33 39.48 -40.84
C SER A 6 -38.34 38.32 -40.98
N SER A 7 -38.01 37.06 -40.64
CA SER A 7 -37.89 36.50 -39.27
C SER A 7 -39.02 36.92 -38.31
N SER A 8 -39.93 35.99 -38.02
CA SER A 8 -40.42 35.59 -36.68
C SER A 8 -41.42 34.45 -36.90
N ASP A 9 -41.05 33.22 -36.59
CA ASP A 9 -41.28 32.60 -35.29
C ASP A 9 -42.74 32.17 -35.11
N THR A 10 -43.00 30.89 -35.35
CA THR A 10 -44.05 30.18 -34.62
C THR A 10 -43.56 28.75 -34.45
N LEU A 11 -43.00 28.54 -33.26
CA LEU A 11 -42.98 27.29 -32.52
C LEU A 11 -44.13 26.36 -32.91
N LEU A 12 -43.80 25.23 -33.52
CA LEU A 12 -44.47 23.98 -33.19
C LEU A 12 -43.38 23.00 -32.80
N ALA A 13 -43.14 22.96 -31.50
CA ALA A 13 -42.50 21.84 -30.87
C ALA A 13 -43.24 20.57 -31.31
N ASP A 14 -42.47 19.70 -31.95
CA ASP A 14 -42.50 18.26 -31.90
C ASP A 14 -43.24 17.66 -30.69
N GLU A 15 -44.57 17.70 -30.72
CA GLU A 15 -45.46 16.94 -29.82
C GLU A 15 -46.30 15.94 -30.63
N GLY A 16 -45.70 15.33 -31.66
CA GLY A 16 -46.35 14.34 -32.52
C GLY A 16 -46.22 12.90 -32.04
N ASP A 17 -45.17 12.56 -31.30
CA ASP A 17 -44.75 11.16 -31.09
C ASP A 17 -45.13 10.57 -29.71
N THR A 18 -46.04 11.19 -28.97
CA THR A 18 -46.51 10.65 -27.67
C THR A 18 -47.91 10.01 -27.70
N LEU A 19 -48.63 10.06 -28.84
CA LEU A 19 -50.05 9.65 -28.90
C LEU A 19 -50.34 8.29 -29.56
N LEU A 20 -49.33 7.42 -29.68
CA LEU A 20 -49.54 6.00 -30.04
C LEU A 20 -48.82 5.01 -29.11
N LEU A 21 -48.26 5.49 -28.00
CA LEU A 21 -47.74 4.60 -26.97
C LEU A 21 -48.91 4.24 -26.06
N ASN A 22 -49.34 2.97 -26.11
CA ASN A 22 -50.41 2.44 -25.26
C ASN A 22 -50.11 2.87 -23.80
N PRO A 23 -51.06 3.43 -23.03
CA PRO A 23 -50.79 3.86 -21.66
C PRO A 23 -50.21 2.71 -20.79
N TYR A 24 -50.53 1.47 -21.16
CA TYR A 24 -49.92 0.28 -20.60
C TYR A 24 -48.41 0.16 -20.89
N ASP A 25 -47.96 0.46 -22.11
CA ASP A 25 -46.56 0.41 -22.50
C ASP A 25 -45.75 1.51 -21.79
N VAL A 26 -46.32 2.71 -21.64
CA VAL A 26 -45.72 3.79 -20.84
C VAL A 26 -45.52 3.37 -19.38
N LEU A 27 -46.54 2.78 -18.76
CA LEU A 27 -46.48 2.29 -17.39
C LEU A 27 -45.50 1.12 -17.24
N LYS A 28 -45.50 0.20 -18.20
CA LYS A 28 -44.58 -0.95 -18.25
C LYS A 28 -43.13 -0.47 -18.36
N ASP A 29 -42.84 0.48 -19.25
CA ASP A 29 -41.51 1.05 -19.42
C ASP A 29 -41.06 1.83 -18.17
N ALA A 30 -41.97 2.60 -17.57
CA ALA A 30 -41.68 3.30 -16.31
C ALA A 30 -41.39 2.32 -15.16
N LEU A 31 -42.13 1.20 -15.09
CA LEU A 31 -41.90 0.15 -14.10
C LEU A 31 -40.55 -0.54 -14.33
N ILE A 32 -40.26 -0.95 -15.58
CA ILE A 32 -38.99 -1.57 -15.96
C ILE A 32 -37.82 -0.64 -15.63
N LYS A 33 -37.92 0.65 -15.93
CA LYS A 33 -36.88 1.64 -15.60
C LYS A 33 -36.65 1.75 -14.10
N LYS A 34 -37.71 1.80 -13.30
CA LYS A 34 -37.61 1.87 -11.83
C LYS A 34 -37.01 0.59 -11.23
N THR A 35 -37.43 -0.58 -11.72
CA THR A 35 -36.89 -1.86 -11.25
C THR A 35 -35.44 -2.03 -11.69
N ALA A 36 -35.09 -1.68 -12.92
CA ALA A 36 -33.71 -1.75 -13.42
C ALA A 36 -32.75 -0.88 -12.60
N ALA A 37 -33.13 0.36 -12.29
CA ALA A 37 -32.32 1.23 -11.43
C ALA A 37 -32.12 0.65 -10.01
N THR A 38 -33.13 -0.04 -9.49
CA THR A 38 -33.07 -0.73 -8.18
C THR A 38 -32.15 -1.95 -8.25
N ASP A 39 -32.24 -2.72 -9.33
CA ASP A 39 -31.43 -3.92 -9.57
C ASP A 39 -29.95 -3.57 -9.73
N GLU A 40 -29.62 -2.48 -10.44
CA GLU A 40 -28.25 -1.97 -10.55
C GLU A 40 -27.68 -1.57 -9.19
N GLN A 41 -28.46 -0.86 -8.37
CA GLN A 41 -28.02 -0.42 -7.05
C GLN A 41 -27.80 -1.62 -6.12
N ASN A 42 -28.71 -2.60 -6.16
CA ASN A 42 -28.55 -3.86 -5.44
C ASN A 42 -27.30 -4.61 -5.89
N LEU A 43 -27.07 -4.69 -7.20
CA LEU A 43 -25.90 -5.35 -7.77
C LEU A 43 -24.60 -4.64 -7.33
N ARG A 44 -24.56 -3.29 -7.33
CA ARG A 44 -23.44 -2.52 -6.77
C ARG A 44 -23.18 -2.83 -5.29
N VAL A 45 -24.23 -2.87 -4.46
CA VAL A 45 -24.11 -3.17 -3.03
C VAL A 45 -23.65 -4.62 -2.80
N LEU A 46 -24.19 -5.58 -3.55
CA LEU A 46 -23.80 -6.99 -3.46
C LEU A 46 -22.33 -7.20 -3.86
N LEU A 47 -21.84 -6.44 -4.83
CA LEU A 47 -20.48 -6.54 -5.34
C LEU A 47 -19.47 -5.69 -4.58
N ALA A 48 -19.91 -4.68 -3.81
CA ALA A 48 -19.05 -3.88 -2.96
C ALA A 48 -18.34 -4.70 -1.87
N GLY A 49 -18.89 -5.87 -1.50
CA GLY A 49 -18.24 -6.82 -0.59
C GLY A 49 -17.32 -7.85 -1.27
N VAL A 50 -17.21 -7.85 -2.60
CA VAL A 50 -16.42 -8.81 -3.37
C VAL A 50 -15.12 -8.16 -3.79
N GLU A 51 -14.08 -8.33 -2.97
CA GLU A 51 -12.71 -7.97 -3.36
C GLU A 51 -12.13 -9.04 -4.30
N LEU A 52 -11.26 -8.64 -5.23
CA LEU A 52 -10.59 -9.57 -6.14
C LEU A 52 -9.77 -10.61 -5.35
N GLY A 53 -9.21 -10.22 -4.19
CA GLY A 53 -8.49 -11.12 -3.27
C GLY A 53 -7.47 -11.99 -4.02
N ASP A 54 -7.61 -13.31 -3.89
CA ASP A 54 -6.81 -14.32 -4.57
C ASP A 54 -7.48 -14.90 -5.84
N ARG A 55 -8.61 -14.34 -6.28
CA ARG A 55 -9.40 -14.88 -7.39
C ARG A 55 -8.90 -14.33 -8.72
N THR A 56 -8.93 -15.17 -9.75
CA THR A 56 -8.64 -14.68 -11.12
C THR A 56 -9.79 -13.79 -11.61
N PRO A 57 -9.52 -12.79 -12.46
CA PRO A 57 -10.53 -11.95 -13.09
C PRO A 57 -11.70 -12.72 -13.72
N ALA A 58 -11.47 -13.85 -14.38
CA ALA A 58 -12.54 -14.68 -14.95
C ALA A 58 -13.33 -15.45 -13.88
N GLN A 59 -12.69 -15.83 -12.78
CA GLN A 59 -13.39 -16.43 -11.65
C GLN A 59 -14.28 -15.41 -10.94
N LEU A 60 -13.80 -14.17 -10.79
CA LEU A 60 -14.62 -13.05 -10.33
C LEU A 60 -15.84 -12.89 -11.25
N LEU A 61 -15.65 -12.82 -12.56
CA LEU A 61 -16.74 -12.63 -13.51
C LEU A 61 -17.82 -13.72 -13.40
N ARG A 62 -17.42 -15.00 -13.32
CA ARG A 62 -18.33 -16.14 -13.11
C ARG A 62 -19.11 -16.05 -11.79
N HIS A 63 -18.47 -15.55 -10.74
CA HIS A 63 -19.13 -15.33 -9.47
C HIS A 63 -20.16 -14.18 -9.57
N MET A 64 -19.82 -13.09 -10.28
CA MET A 64 -20.75 -11.98 -10.50
C MET A 64 -21.96 -12.43 -11.34
N THR A 65 -21.76 -13.24 -12.38
CA THR A 65 -22.87 -13.80 -13.17
C THR A 65 -23.72 -14.77 -12.37
N GLN A 66 -23.12 -15.56 -11.47
CA GLN A 66 -23.86 -16.44 -10.56
C GLN A 66 -24.72 -15.65 -9.56
N ILE A 67 -24.21 -14.54 -9.01
CA ILE A 67 -24.97 -13.65 -8.11
C ILE A 67 -26.15 -13.00 -8.84
N GLN A 68 -25.95 -12.60 -10.10
CA GLN A 68 -27.01 -12.02 -10.94
C GLN A 68 -28.15 -13.00 -11.23
N GLY A 69 -27.87 -14.30 -11.27
CA GLY A 69 -28.88 -15.34 -11.49
C GLY A 69 -29.50 -15.28 -12.89
N LYS A 70 -30.80 -15.61 -13.01
CA LYS A 70 -31.54 -15.61 -14.29
C LYS A 70 -32.06 -14.22 -14.71
N GLN A 71 -31.83 -13.18 -13.92
CA GLN A 71 -32.29 -11.85 -14.27
C GLN A 71 -31.33 -11.24 -15.28
N ALA A 72 -31.82 -10.93 -16.48
CA ALA A 72 -31.06 -10.30 -17.55
C ALA A 72 -30.78 -8.83 -17.21
N VAL A 73 -29.89 -8.59 -16.25
CA VAL A 73 -29.35 -7.25 -16.02
C VAL A 73 -28.30 -6.97 -17.09
N ASN A 74 -28.29 -5.72 -17.56
CA ASN A 74 -27.46 -5.21 -18.64
C ASN A 74 -25.99 -5.67 -18.52
N GLU A 75 -25.53 -6.46 -19.51
CA GLU A 75 -24.14 -6.96 -19.59
C GLU A 75 -23.13 -5.80 -19.53
N SER A 76 -23.50 -4.63 -20.06
CA SER A 76 -22.73 -3.39 -20.01
C SER A 76 -22.38 -2.94 -18.59
N ILE A 77 -23.32 -3.08 -17.65
CA ILE A 77 -23.16 -2.63 -16.27
C ILE A 77 -22.33 -3.65 -15.49
N LEU A 78 -22.57 -4.93 -15.74
CA LEU A 78 -21.74 -6.00 -15.20
C LEU A 78 -20.28 -5.83 -15.64
N LYS A 79 -20.05 -5.51 -16.91
CA LYS A 79 -18.73 -5.21 -17.48
C LYS A 79 -18.08 -4.01 -16.79
N GLU A 80 -18.81 -2.91 -16.62
CA GLU A 80 -18.30 -1.71 -15.95
C GLU A 80 -17.88 -2.02 -14.50
N LEU A 81 -18.74 -2.70 -13.73
CA LEU A 81 -18.46 -3.01 -12.33
C LEU A 81 -17.32 -4.00 -12.17
N TRP A 82 -17.24 -5.00 -13.05
CA TRP A 82 -16.12 -5.92 -13.08
C TRP A 82 -14.80 -5.18 -13.33
N LEU A 83 -14.77 -4.23 -14.27
CA LEU A 83 -13.60 -3.38 -14.50
C LEU A 83 -13.26 -2.49 -13.29
N GLN A 84 -14.26 -1.99 -12.55
CA GLN A 84 -14.04 -1.17 -11.35
C GLN A 84 -13.43 -1.95 -10.19
N ILE A 85 -13.72 -3.24 -10.06
CA ILE A 85 -13.16 -4.11 -9.01
C ILE A 85 -11.70 -4.51 -9.34
N LEU A 86 -11.34 -4.57 -10.63
CA LEU A 86 -10.00 -4.95 -11.05
C LEU A 86 -8.92 -3.90 -10.65
N PRO A 87 -7.72 -4.36 -10.22
CA PRO A 87 -6.55 -3.53 -10.04
C PRO A 87 -6.26 -2.66 -11.27
N GLY A 88 -5.78 -1.43 -11.02
CA GLY A 88 -5.54 -0.43 -12.05
C GLY A 88 -4.62 -0.92 -13.18
N ASP A 89 -3.66 -1.81 -12.89
CA ASP A 89 -2.71 -2.30 -13.88
C ASP A 89 -3.36 -3.24 -14.90
N ILE A 90 -4.25 -4.13 -14.44
CA ILE A 90 -5.05 -4.99 -15.33
C ILE A 90 -6.03 -4.13 -16.13
N ARG A 91 -6.68 -3.16 -15.47
CA ARG A 91 -7.63 -2.24 -16.11
C ARG A 91 -6.98 -1.45 -17.25
N LYS A 92 -5.77 -0.93 -17.07
CA LYS A 92 -5.03 -0.18 -18.11
C LYS A 92 -4.82 -1.03 -19.37
N VAL A 93 -4.44 -2.29 -19.20
CA VAL A 93 -4.23 -3.21 -20.32
C VAL A 93 -5.55 -3.52 -21.02
N LEU A 94 -6.61 -3.77 -20.23
CA LEU A 94 -7.94 -4.03 -20.77
C LEU A 94 -8.56 -2.81 -21.47
N SER A 95 -8.23 -1.58 -21.07
CA SER A 95 -8.69 -0.35 -21.74
C SER A 95 -8.19 -0.19 -23.17
N VAL A 96 -7.08 -0.86 -23.52
CA VAL A 96 -6.51 -0.86 -24.88
C VAL A 96 -7.20 -1.90 -25.76
N VAL A 97 -7.79 -2.94 -25.16
CA VAL A 97 -8.54 -3.97 -25.87
C VAL A 97 -9.91 -3.42 -26.26
N ASP A 98 -10.31 -3.63 -27.51
CA ASP A 98 -11.55 -3.08 -28.07
C ASP A 98 -12.79 -3.39 -27.22
N LYS A 99 -13.68 -2.38 -27.12
CA LYS A 99 -14.91 -2.39 -26.31
C LYS A 99 -15.93 -3.44 -26.76
N ASP A 100 -15.80 -3.95 -27.99
CA ASP A 100 -16.74 -4.87 -28.63
C ASP A 100 -16.39 -6.35 -28.37
N THR A 101 -15.36 -6.62 -27.58
CA THR A 101 -15.05 -7.98 -27.13
C THR A 101 -16.13 -8.50 -26.18
N THR A 102 -16.54 -9.76 -26.41
CA THR A 102 -17.51 -10.45 -25.54
C THR A 102 -16.98 -10.53 -24.11
N LEU A 103 -17.85 -10.35 -23.12
CA LEU A 103 -17.49 -10.37 -21.70
C LEU A 103 -16.65 -11.61 -21.28
N PRO A 104 -16.94 -12.85 -21.72
CA PRO A 104 -16.09 -14.00 -21.40
C PRO A 104 -14.69 -13.91 -22.03
N LYS A 105 -14.56 -13.36 -23.24
CA LYS A 105 -13.25 -13.22 -23.90
C LYS A 105 -12.39 -12.16 -23.22
N LEU A 106 -13.01 -11.08 -22.78
CA LEU A 106 -12.37 -10.04 -21.97
C LEU A 106 -11.83 -10.62 -20.65
N ALA A 107 -12.59 -11.51 -20.02
CA ALA A 107 -12.16 -12.22 -18.81
C ALA A 107 -10.96 -13.14 -19.05
N GLU A 108 -10.89 -13.87 -20.17
CA GLU A 108 -9.72 -14.68 -20.52
C GLU A 108 -8.45 -13.82 -20.69
N LEU A 109 -8.58 -12.67 -21.35
CA LEU A 109 -7.46 -11.72 -21.51
C LEU A 109 -7.02 -11.16 -20.15
N ALA A 110 -7.98 -10.83 -19.29
CA ALA A 110 -7.69 -10.38 -17.94
C ALA A 110 -6.98 -11.46 -17.11
N ASP A 111 -7.32 -12.74 -17.28
CA ASP A 111 -6.64 -13.86 -16.62
C ASP A 111 -5.20 -14.03 -17.12
N GLN A 112 -4.94 -13.84 -18.41
CA GLN A 112 -3.57 -13.84 -18.95
C GLN A 112 -2.73 -12.72 -18.34
N VAL A 113 -3.30 -11.52 -18.29
CA VAL A 113 -2.66 -10.34 -17.70
C VAL A 113 -2.46 -10.54 -16.19
N PHE A 114 -3.45 -11.09 -15.50
CA PHE A 114 -3.37 -11.44 -14.08
C PHE A 114 -2.29 -12.49 -13.82
N SER A 115 -2.09 -13.47 -14.69
CA SER A 115 -0.97 -14.41 -14.58
C SER A 115 0.38 -13.71 -14.69
N CYS A 116 0.53 -12.76 -15.63
CA CYS A 116 1.76 -11.98 -15.78
C CYS A 116 2.10 -11.13 -14.55
N TYR A 117 1.09 -10.68 -13.80
CA TYR A 117 1.27 -9.87 -12.59
C TYR A 117 1.24 -10.67 -11.27
N GLY A 118 0.52 -11.81 -11.24
CA GLY A 118 0.21 -12.59 -10.03
C GLY A 118 1.10 -13.80 -9.80
N THR A 119 1.77 -14.32 -10.83
CA THR A 119 2.89 -15.25 -10.64
C THR A 119 4.18 -14.44 -10.57
N LYS A 120 4.80 -14.41 -9.39
CA LYS A 120 6.25 -14.35 -9.08
C LYS A 120 7.22 -13.81 -10.17
N PRO A 121 8.26 -13.07 -9.74
CA PRO A 121 8.94 -12.07 -10.56
C PRO A 121 9.31 -12.62 -11.93
N SER A 122 8.95 -11.84 -12.95
CA SER A 122 9.50 -11.94 -14.30
C SER A 122 10.97 -12.39 -14.26
N PRO A 123 11.39 -13.38 -15.06
CA PRO A 123 12.80 -13.65 -15.22
C PRO A 123 13.40 -12.40 -15.83
N SER A 124 14.11 -11.63 -15.00
CA SER A 124 15.20 -10.76 -15.40
C SER A 124 15.09 -10.26 -16.84
N VAL A 125 14.20 -9.31 -17.10
CA VAL A 125 14.58 -8.26 -18.04
C VAL A 125 15.81 -7.67 -17.38
N GLN A 126 17.00 -7.91 -17.95
CA GLN A 126 18.23 -7.29 -17.48
C GLN A 126 17.93 -5.82 -17.25
N SER A 127 17.78 -5.43 -15.98
CA SER A 127 17.81 -4.03 -15.60
C SER A 127 19.21 -3.60 -15.99
N VAL A 128 19.30 -2.80 -17.04
CA VAL A 128 20.53 -2.08 -17.36
C VAL A 128 20.99 -1.43 -16.06
N VAL A 129 22.14 -1.92 -15.61
CA VAL A 129 22.92 -1.57 -14.45
C VAL A 129 22.75 -0.11 -14.03
N MET A 130 21.90 0.16 -13.04
CA MET A 130 21.91 1.42 -12.27
C MET A 130 21.74 1.22 -10.75
N ASN A 131 21.95 0.00 -10.24
CA ASN A 131 21.76 -0.33 -8.81
C ASN A 131 23.08 -0.48 -8.02
N SER A 132 24.24 -0.09 -8.58
CA SER A 132 25.49 -0.12 -7.81
C SER A 132 25.45 0.83 -6.62
N ASN A 133 24.89 2.04 -6.79
CA ASN A 133 24.96 3.07 -5.75
C ASN A 133 24.04 2.77 -4.56
N THR A 134 22.80 2.33 -4.78
CA THR A 134 21.85 2.10 -3.68
C THR A 134 22.23 0.89 -2.81
N GLN A 135 22.81 -0.15 -3.42
CA GLN A 135 23.32 -1.32 -2.69
C GLN A 135 24.57 -0.96 -1.88
N THR A 136 25.47 -0.14 -2.44
CA THR A 136 26.65 0.34 -1.69
C THR A 136 26.26 1.30 -0.58
N ASP A 137 25.27 2.16 -0.81
CA ASP A 137 24.78 3.12 0.18
C ASP A 137 24.10 2.40 1.35
N PHE A 138 23.34 1.33 1.07
CA PHE A 138 22.72 0.50 2.10
C PHE A 138 23.77 -0.21 2.97
N GLU A 139 24.81 -0.78 2.36
CA GLU A 139 25.89 -1.44 3.11
C GLU A 139 26.73 -0.41 3.89
N ALA A 140 26.99 0.78 3.32
CA ALA A 140 27.66 1.88 4.01
C ALA A 140 26.83 2.38 5.21
N LEU A 141 25.51 2.50 5.05
CA LEU A 141 24.59 2.88 6.13
C LEU A 141 24.60 1.83 7.25
N LYS A 142 24.57 0.54 6.90
CA LYS A 142 24.65 -0.57 7.86
C LYS A 142 25.96 -0.53 8.65
N GLN A 143 27.09 -0.25 7.99
CA GLN A 143 28.38 -0.07 8.67
C GLN A 143 28.39 1.15 9.59
N GLN A 144 27.78 2.26 9.19
CA GLN A 144 27.65 3.44 10.06
C GLN A 144 26.79 3.14 11.29
N VAL A 145 25.67 2.44 11.14
CA VAL A 145 24.81 2.04 12.27
C VAL A 145 25.57 1.15 13.26
N LEU A 146 26.36 0.17 12.78
CA LEU A 146 27.20 -0.66 13.65
C LEU A 146 28.27 0.16 14.38
N LYS A 147 28.92 1.10 13.69
CA LYS A 147 29.92 2.00 14.30
C LYS A 147 29.30 2.88 15.38
N LEU A 148 28.14 3.48 15.11
CA LEU A 148 27.41 4.30 16.07
C LEU A 148 26.95 3.47 17.28
N SER A 149 26.45 2.25 17.07
CA SER A 149 26.11 1.32 18.15
C SER A 149 27.31 1.02 19.07
N LEU A 150 28.49 0.78 18.49
CA LEU A 150 29.73 0.60 19.25
C LEU A 150 30.20 1.87 19.98
N GLN A 151 29.97 3.05 19.42
CA GLN A 151 30.28 4.30 20.11
C GLN A 151 29.33 4.54 21.30
N ILE A 152 28.04 4.27 21.11
CA ILE A 152 27.02 4.38 22.17
C ILE A 152 27.33 3.41 23.31
N SER A 153 27.72 2.17 23.02
CA SER A 153 28.08 1.18 24.05
C SER A 153 29.34 1.58 24.83
N ARG A 154 30.33 2.20 24.18
CA ARG A 154 31.52 2.74 24.85
C ARG A 154 31.19 3.95 25.73
N ILE A 155 30.33 4.84 25.26
CA ILE A 155 29.89 6.01 26.03
C ILE A 155 29.09 5.57 27.24
N SER A 156 28.14 4.64 27.08
CA SER A 156 27.35 4.11 28.19
C SER A 156 28.23 3.40 29.22
N ALA A 157 29.24 2.62 28.80
CA ALA A 157 30.22 2.02 29.71
C ALA A 157 31.03 3.06 30.50
N LYS A 158 31.46 4.17 29.87
CA LYS A 158 32.19 5.24 30.58
C LYS A 158 31.31 5.93 31.63
N LEU A 159 30.03 6.15 31.32
CA LEU A 159 29.07 6.77 32.25
C LEU A 159 28.77 5.85 33.45
N THR A 160 28.72 4.53 33.27
CA THR A 160 28.53 3.57 34.37
C THR A 160 29.77 3.39 35.25
N HIS A 161 30.97 3.53 34.69
CA HIS A 161 32.20 3.50 35.47
C HIS A 161 32.44 4.78 36.29
N HIS A 162 32.02 5.95 35.81
CA HIS A 162 32.15 7.19 36.56
C HIS A 162 31.26 7.22 37.82
N SER A 163 30.07 6.60 37.76
CA SER A 163 29.14 6.53 38.90
C SER A 163 29.62 5.60 40.02
N ARG A 164 30.47 4.59 39.72
CA ARG A 164 31.06 3.69 40.74
C ARG A 164 32.37 4.20 41.34
N SER A 165 33.02 5.18 40.72
CA SER A 165 34.35 5.65 41.14
C SER A 165 34.30 6.76 42.20
N ASN A 166 33.13 7.36 42.43
CA ASN A 166 32.94 8.41 43.45
C ASN A 166 32.51 7.89 44.83
N SER A 167 32.45 6.57 45.02
CA SER A 167 32.18 5.93 46.32
C SER A 167 33.46 5.55 47.06
N CYS A 168 34.56 6.28 46.86
CA CYS A 168 35.75 6.11 47.70
C CYS A 168 35.55 6.92 48.98
N SER A 169 34.78 6.34 49.90
CA SER A 169 34.71 6.76 51.29
C SER A 169 36.13 6.85 51.86
N HIS A 170 36.61 8.09 52.04
CA HIS A 170 37.83 8.36 52.77
C HIS A 170 37.73 7.72 54.17
N PRO A 171 38.59 6.75 54.53
CA PRO A 171 38.69 6.35 55.93
C PRO A 171 39.28 7.55 56.68
N LYS A 172 38.52 8.12 57.61
CA LYS A 172 39.00 9.18 58.49
C LYS A 172 40.24 8.66 59.22
N ARG A 173 41.38 9.23 58.86
CA ARG A 173 42.70 9.00 59.48
C ARG A 173 42.63 9.44 60.94
N SER A 174 42.26 8.53 61.83
CA SER A 174 42.47 8.69 63.26
C SER A 174 43.98 8.73 63.51
N ARG A 175 44.49 9.89 63.89
CA ARG A 175 45.81 10.03 64.49
C ARG A 175 45.74 9.40 65.88
N SER A 176 46.33 8.23 66.04
CA SER A 176 46.89 7.84 67.32
C SER A 176 48.31 7.35 67.10
N PHE A 177 49.21 8.06 67.79
CA PHE A 177 50.57 7.65 68.12
C PHE A 177 50.56 6.20 68.60
N PHE A 178 51.59 5.40 68.31
CA PHE A 178 52.37 4.66 69.31
C PHE A 178 53.58 3.98 68.67
N ASN A 179 54.60 3.87 69.51
CA ASN A 179 55.99 3.51 69.28
C ASN A 179 56.23 2.02 68.95
N ARG A 180 57.35 1.77 68.25
CA ARG A 180 58.24 0.58 68.25
C ARG A 180 57.68 -0.78 67.78
N ASP A 181 58.26 -1.32 66.70
CA ASP A 181 59.30 -2.36 66.79
C ASP A 181 59.96 -2.59 65.40
N GLU A 182 61.25 -2.88 65.40
CA GLU A 182 62.20 -2.72 64.30
C GLU A 182 62.35 -4.00 63.45
N SER A 183 61.27 -4.57 62.91
CA SER A 183 61.41 -5.71 61.98
C SER A 183 60.30 -5.95 60.94
N THR A 184 59.10 -5.36 61.02
CA THR A 184 58.00 -5.79 60.12
C THR A 184 57.04 -4.68 59.68
N TRP A 185 57.55 -3.53 59.26
CA TRP A 185 56.72 -2.55 58.53
C TRP A 185 57.49 -1.96 57.35
N ILE A 186 57.41 -2.62 56.20
CA ILE A 186 57.80 -2.00 54.93
C ILE A 186 56.52 -1.50 54.28
N CYS A 187 56.35 -0.18 54.18
CA CYS A 187 55.17 0.40 53.55
C CYS A 187 55.12 0.05 52.04
N ARG A 188 53.94 0.09 51.43
CA ARG A 188 53.74 -0.29 50.00
C ARG A 188 54.71 0.42 49.04
N TYR A 189 55.14 1.63 49.39
CA TYR A 189 56.10 2.42 48.63
C TYR A 189 57.52 1.84 48.69
N HIS A 190 58.00 1.47 49.89
CA HIS A 190 59.28 0.78 50.06
C HIS A 190 59.25 -0.65 49.50
N ARG A 191 58.07 -1.30 49.44
CA ARG A 191 57.89 -2.58 48.72
C ARG A 191 58.03 -2.43 47.20
N LYS A 192 57.71 -1.24 46.68
CA LYS A 192 57.75 -0.94 45.24
C LYS A 192 59.09 -0.36 44.79
N PHE A 193 59.75 0.42 45.64
CA PHE A 193 60.96 1.18 45.28
C PHE A 193 62.19 0.83 46.13
N GLY A 194 62.06 -0.07 47.11
CA GLY A 194 63.17 -0.53 47.93
C GLY A 194 63.85 0.60 48.69
N SER A 195 65.17 0.56 48.77
CA SER A 195 66.03 1.59 49.37
C SER A 195 66.23 2.84 48.50
N LYS A 196 65.56 2.93 47.34
CA LYS A 196 65.50 4.14 46.50
C LYS A 196 64.20 4.93 46.70
N ALA A 197 63.43 4.61 47.75
CA ALA A 197 62.20 5.30 48.14
C ALA A 197 62.46 6.65 48.81
#